data_AF-A0A3D3F9K2-F1
#
_entry.id   AF-A0A3D3F9K2-F1
#
_cell.length_a   1.000
_cell.length_b   1.000
_cell.length_c   1.000
_cell.angle_alpha   90.00
_cell.angle_beta   90.00
_cell.angle_gamma   90.00
#
_symmetry.space_group_name_H-M   'P 1'
#
loop_
_entity.id
_entity.type
_entity.pdbx_description
1 polymer ?
#
loop_
_entity_poly.entity_id
_entity_poly.type
_entity_poly.pdbx_seq_one_letter_code
_entity_poly.pdbx_strand_id
1 'polypeptide(L)'
;DSHDECITGGALKPETVEWLRTEMQVARILGKQVLGMIHHNVIEHFAYQSVFATPYLVDDFTKVQQYFMEYGLNIIFTGHFHSSDIARVSNPYGQSLHEIETGSIVTYPCPYRIIDINGENMAIETKYIEHIDYPLPEGMDFQTYAAQQIERGFNEMLRGFIHEYYPTFHAYVPRWARSFVTIPHAEELTDIVMSHLSPSALNMLLAHYRGNENLLD
;
A
#
# COMPACT_ATOMS: atom_id res chain seq x y z
N ASP A 1 -14.99 -29.50 -4.19
CA ASP A 1 -15.07 -28.03 -4.12
C ASP A 1 -14.72 -27.57 -2.73
N SER A 2 -13.41 -27.44 -2.50
CA SER A 2 -12.82 -26.84 -1.31
C SER A 2 -12.84 -25.32 -1.50
N HIS A 3 -13.27 -24.61 -0.45
CA HIS A 3 -13.29 -23.16 -0.31
C HIS A 3 -12.13 -22.46 -1.05
N ASP A 4 -12.48 -21.66 -2.07
CA ASP A 4 -11.57 -20.65 -2.61
C ASP A 4 -11.42 -19.56 -1.55
N GLU A 5 -10.34 -19.65 -0.76
CA GLU A 5 -9.96 -18.60 0.17
C GLU A 5 -9.12 -17.55 -0.58
N CYS A 6 -9.57 -16.30 -0.57
CA CYS A 6 -8.80 -15.18 -1.11
C CYS A 6 -7.65 -14.86 -0.14
N ILE A 7 -6.43 -15.27 -0.49
CA ILE A 7 -5.22 -14.99 0.30
C ILE A 7 -4.57 -13.71 -0.22
N THR A 8 -4.64 -12.63 0.55
CA THR A 8 -4.02 -11.34 0.22
C THR A 8 -2.53 -11.30 0.54
N GLY A 9 -2.09 -12.05 1.54
CA GLY A 9 -0.70 -12.07 2.01
C GLY A 9 0.28 -12.73 1.03
N GLY A 10 1.53 -12.29 1.06
CA GLY A 10 2.62 -12.84 0.25
C GLY A 10 3.76 -13.33 1.14
N ALA A 11 4.59 -14.26 0.64
CA ALA A 11 5.75 -14.76 1.37
C ALA A 11 6.86 -15.19 0.41
N LEU A 12 8.11 -15.13 0.86
CA LEU A 12 9.24 -15.73 0.16
C LEU A 12 9.52 -17.12 0.70
N LYS A 13 9.54 -18.11 -0.18
CA LYS A 13 9.91 -19.49 0.19
C LYS A 13 11.41 -19.55 0.52
N PRO A 14 11.84 -20.43 1.44
CA PRO A 14 13.26 -20.60 1.76
C PRO A 14 14.13 -20.87 0.53
N GLU A 15 13.64 -21.66 -0.42
CA GLU A 15 14.34 -21.97 -1.67
C GLU A 15 14.50 -20.73 -2.56
N THR A 16 13.54 -19.80 -2.52
CA THR A 16 13.61 -18.53 -3.26
C THR A 16 14.64 -17.59 -2.63
N VAL A 17 14.72 -17.54 -1.30
CA VAL A 17 15.74 -16.75 -0.59
C VAL A 17 17.14 -17.29 -0.90
N GLU A 18 17.32 -18.61 -0.91
CA GLU A 18 18.60 -19.25 -1.22
C GLU A 18 19.01 -19.08 -2.70
N TRP A 19 18.04 -19.15 -3.61
CA TRP A 19 18.25 -18.82 -5.01
C TRP A 19 18.69 -17.36 -5.17
N LEU A 20 17.98 -16.41 -4.55
CA LEU A 20 18.33 -14.99 -4.57
C LEU A 20 19.76 -14.76 -4.07
N ARG A 21 20.15 -15.41 -2.96
CA ARG A 21 21.51 -15.34 -2.44
C ARG A 21 22.54 -15.74 -3.48
N THR A 22 22.30 -16.82 -4.21
CA THR A 22 23.17 -17.32 -5.27
C THR A 22 23.26 -16.33 -6.43
N GLU A 23 22.14 -15.82 -6.92
CA GLU A 23 22.11 -14.85 -8.02
C GLU A 23 22.84 -13.55 -7.66
N MET A 24 22.65 -13.05 -6.43
CA MET A 24 23.35 -11.86 -5.95
C MET A 24 24.87 -12.07 -5.88
N GLN A 25 25.33 -13.26 -5.49
CA GLN A 25 26.76 -13.61 -5.51
C GLN A 25 27.32 -13.62 -6.93
N VAL A 26 26.60 -14.20 -7.89
CA VAL A 26 26.98 -14.22 -9.30
C VAL A 26 27.02 -12.79 -9.86
N ALA A 27 25.99 -11.99 -9.61
CA ALA A 27 25.92 -10.60 -10.05
C ALA A 27 27.10 -9.77 -9.52
N ARG A 28 27.48 -9.98 -8.25
CA ARG A 28 28.65 -9.34 -7.64
C ARG A 28 29.95 -9.73 -8.34
N ILE A 29 30.16 -11.02 -8.64
CA ILE A 29 31.36 -11.50 -9.38
C ILE A 29 31.42 -10.88 -10.77
N LEU A 30 30.27 -10.69 -11.41
CA LEU A 30 30.15 -10.10 -12.75
C LEU A 30 30.11 -8.57 -12.75
N GLY A 31 30.22 -7.92 -11.59
CA GLY A 31 30.15 -6.46 -11.46
C GLY A 31 28.82 -5.85 -11.92
N LYS A 32 27.71 -6.54 -11.66
CA LYS A 32 26.36 -6.09 -12.04
C LYS A 32 25.64 -5.44 -10.86
N GLN A 33 24.95 -4.34 -11.12
CA GLN A 33 23.91 -3.82 -10.23
C GLN A 33 22.62 -4.61 -10.47
N VAL A 34 22.05 -5.15 -9.40
CA VAL A 34 20.75 -5.84 -9.45
C VAL A 34 19.66 -4.90 -8.97
N LEU A 35 18.52 -4.93 -9.66
CA LEU A 35 17.29 -4.27 -9.24
C LEU A 35 16.27 -5.38 -8.99
N GLY A 36 15.64 -5.36 -7.82
CA GLY A 36 14.65 -6.35 -7.43
C GLY A 36 13.23 -5.91 -7.76
N MET A 37 12.34 -6.89 -7.98
CA MET A 37 10.90 -6.65 -8.06
C MET A 37 10.19 -7.70 -7.21
N ILE A 38 9.29 -7.25 -6.35
CA ILE A 38 8.43 -8.11 -5.54
C ILE A 38 7.07 -7.41 -5.43
N HIS A 39 5.96 -8.16 -5.48
CA HIS A 39 4.65 -7.53 -5.52
C HIS A 39 4.29 -6.82 -4.21
N HIS A 40 4.43 -7.52 -3.09
CA HIS A 40 4.16 -7.02 -1.74
C HIS A 40 5.26 -6.09 -1.24
N ASN A 41 4.89 -5.17 -0.36
CA ASN A 41 5.84 -4.27 0.26
C ASN A 41 6.77 -5.04 1.21
N VAL A 42 8.01 -4.56 1.32
CA VAL A 42 9.03 -5.10 2.23
C VAL A 42 9.37 -4.08 3.32
N ILE A 43 9.07 -2.79 3.11
CA ILE A 43 9.21 -1.70 4.05
C ILE A 43 7.81 -1.10 4.33
N GLU A 44 7.60 -0.62 5.55
CA GLU A 44 6.40 0.18 5.83
C GLU A 44 6.49 1.55 5.16
N HIS A 45 5.48 1.91 4.37
CA HIS A 45 5.34 3.19 3.67
C HIS A 45 4.58 4.24 4.50
N PHE A 46 3.97 3.84 5.62
CA PHE A 46 3.43 4.75 6.62
C PHE A 46 3.51 4.14 8.02
N ALA A 47 3.46 5.00 9.04
CA ALA A 47 3.58 4.57 10.42
C ALA A 47 2.51 3.52 10.76
N TYR A 48 2.96 2.39 11.31
CA TYR A 48 2.11 1.27 11.73
C TYR A 48 1.38 0.53 10.59
N GLN A 49 1.89 0.58 9.35
CA GLN A 49 1.34 -0.22 8.23
C GLN A 49 1.25 -1.71 8.58
N SER A 50 2.23 -2.28 9.28
CA SER A 50 2.23 -3.67 9.72
C SER A 50 1.13 -4.02 10.72
N VAL A 51 0.55 -3.02 11.40
CA VAL A 51 -0.57 -3.20 12.34
C VAL A 51 -1.90 -3.10 11.60
N PHE A 52 -2.04 -2.14 10.69
CA PHE A 52 -3.33 -1.85 10.04
C PHE A 52 -3.52 -2.56 8.69
N ALA A 53 -2.43 -2.94 8.03
CA ALA A 53 -2.40 -3.45 6.66
C ALA A 53 -1.37 -4.58 6.50
N THR A 54 -1.25 -5.46 7.51
CA THR A 54 -0.30 -6.59 7.53
C THR A 54 -0.29 -7.41 6.23
N PRO A 55 -1.43 -7.76 5.60
CA PRO A 55 -1.44 -8.56 4.37
C PRO A 55 -0.81 -7.88 3.14
N TYR A 56 -0.48 -6.59 3.24
CA TYR A 56 0.16 -5.84 2.17
C TYR A 56 1.69 -5.84 2.26
N LEU A 57 2.23 -6.27 3.41
CA LEU A 57 3.64 -6.56 3.58
C LEU A 57 3.89 -8.04 3.29
N VAL A 58 5.09 -8.35 2.80
CA VAL A 58 5.56 -9.73 2.72
C VAL A 58 5.67 -10.32 4.13
N ASP A 59 5.34 -11.60 4.28
CA ASP A 59 5.50 -12.29 5.55
C ASP A 59 6.95 -12.22 6.02
N ASP A 60 7.12 -12.00 7.33
CA ASP A 60 8.41 -11.75 7.98
C ASP A 60 9.25 -10.65 7.29
N PHE A 61 8.60 -9.55 6.87
CA PHE A 61 9.21 -8.46 6.10
C PHE A 61 10.55 -7.96 6.68
N THR A 62 10.67 -7.87 8.00
CA THR A 62 11.94 -7.45 8.65
C THR A 62 13.10 -8.40 8.36
N LYS A 63 12.85 -9.69 8.25
CA LYS A 63 13.86 -10.69 7.89
C LYS A 63 14.17 -10.66 6.39
N VAL A 64 13.15 -10.41 5.56
CA VAL A 64 13.34 -10.17 4.12
C VAL A 64 14.23 -8.94 3.86
N GLN A 65 14.00 -7.83 4.59
CA GLN A 65 14.87 -6.65 4.57
C GLN A 65 16.32 -6.99 4.89
N GLN A 66 16.55 -7.82 5.93
CA GLN A 66 17.88 -8.27 6.32
C GLN A 66 18.55 -9.05 5.19
N TYR A 67 17.86 -10.05 4.63
CA TYR A 67 18.39 -10.83 3.51
C TYR A 67 18.76 -9.94 2.31
N PHE A 68 17.89 -9.00 1.93
CA PHE A 68 18.13 -8.12 0.79
C PHE A 68 19.37 -7.25 1.03
N MET A 69 19.46 -6.59 2.19
CA MET A 69 20.63 -5.78 2.53
C MET A 69 21.92 -6.60 2.61
N GLU A 70 21.89 -7.78 3.25
CA GLU A 70 23.04 -8.69 3.37
C GLU A 70 23.55 -9.16 2.01
N TYR A 71 22.63 -9.44 1.07
CA TYR A 71 22.98 -9.89 -0.28
C TYR A 71 23.39 -8.74 -1.21
N GLY A 72 23.25 -7.49 -0.76
CA GLY A 72 23.58 -6.29 -1.52
C GLY A 72 22.48 -5.85 -2.49
N LEU A 73 21.25 -6.33 -2.31
CA LEU A 73 20.07 -5.86 -3.02
C LEU A 73 19.57 -4.59 -2.31
N ASN A 74 19.91 -3.43 -2.86
CA ASN A 74 19.67 -2.14 -2.21
C ASN A 74 18.51 -1.34 -2.82
N ILE A 75 17.92 -1.81 -3.93
CA ILE A 75 16.82 -1.16 -4.65
C ILE A 75 15.81 -2.23 -5.07
N ILE A 76 14.56 -2.07 -4.67
CA ILE A 76 13.44 -2.93 -5.06
C ILE A 76 12.24 -2.10 -5.53
N PHE A 77 11.47 -2.64 -6.47
CA PHE A 77 10.20 -2.10 -6.91
C PHE A 77 9.05 -2.96 -6.40
N THR A 78 8.05 -2.30 -5.83
CA THR A 78 6.89 -2.92 -5.20
C THR A 78 5.58 -2.29 -5.68
N GLY A 79 4.47 -2.88 -5.27
CA GLY A 79 3.12 -2.40 -5.52
C GLY A 79 2.18 -2.94 -4.44
N HIS A 80 1.06 -3.54 -4.87
CA HIS A 80 0.07 -4.20 -3.99
C HIS A 80 -0.72 -3.28 -3.06
N PHE A 81 -0.10 -2.35 -2.32
CA PHE A 81 -0.83 -1.39 -1.47
C PHE A 81 -1.44 -0.21 -2.28
N HIS A 82 -0.98 -0.05 -3.53
CA HIS A 82 -1.44 0.94 -4.51
C HIS A 82 -1.07 2.38 -4.13
N SER A 83 -0.10 2.57 -3.22
CA SER A 83 0.45 3.89 -2.94
C SER A 83 1.58 4.26 -3.90
N SER A 84 1.85 5.56 -4.04
CA SER A 84 3.00 6.04 -4.80
C SER A 84 4.03 6.65 -3.87
N ASP A 85 4.85 5.82 -3.23
CA ASP A 85 5.85 6.28 -2.26
C ASP A 85 7.25 5.67 -2.51
N ILE A 86 8.27 6.23 -1.85
CA ILE A 86 9.62 5.68 -1.80
C ILE A 86 10.09 5.63 -0.34
N ALA A 87 10.18 4.41 0.19
CA ALA A 87 10.62 4.17 1.56
C ALA A 87 12.08 3.71 1.61
N ARG A 88 12.73 3.93 2.75
CA ARG A 88 14.11 3.50 2.99
C ARG A 88 14.28 2.96 4.40
N VAL A 89 14.95 1.81 4.51
CA VAL A 89 15.43 1.26 5.77
C VAL A 89 16.95 1.12 5.73
N SER A 90 17.61 1.24 6.88
CA SER A 90 19.06 1.05 7.02
C SER A 90 19.36 0.21 8.24
N ASN A 91 20.45 -0.56 8.17
CA ASN A 91 20.92 -1.37 9.29
C ASN A 91 22.15 -0.74 9.99
N PRO A 92 22.54 -1.20 11.19
CA PRO A 92 23.70 -0.67 11.91
C PRO A 92 25.05 -0.86 11.20
N TYR A 93 25.11 -1.71 10.17
CA TYR A 93 26.31 -1.97 9.36
C TYR A 93 26.46 -0.99 8.19
N GLY A 94 25.56 -0.02 8.06
CA GLY A 94 25.59 1.00 7.00
C GLY A 94 25.00 0.53 5.67
N GLN A 95 24.36 -0.63 5.63
CA GLN A 95 23.61 -1.09 4.45
C GLN A 95 22.21 -0.47 4.47
N SER A 96 21.63 -0.26 3.29
CA SER A 96 20.28 0.27 3.17
C SER A 96 19.54 -0.31 1.99
N LEU A 97 18.24 -0.49 2.17
CA LEU A 97 17.29 -0.90 1.15
C LEU A 97 16.36 0.27 0.85
N HIS A 98 16.22 0.61 -0.43
CA HIS A 98 15.23 1.53 -0.94
C HIS A 98 14.12 0.73 -1.62
N GLU A 99 12.89 1.03 -1.25
CA GLU A 99 11.69 0.44 -1.82
C GLU A 99 10.90 1.51 -2.56
N ILE A 100 10.62 1.24 -3.83
CA ILE A 100 9.94 2.15 -4.75
C ILE A 100 8.56 1.53 -5.02
N GLU A 101 7.56 1.87 -4.20
CA GLU A 101 6.19 1.43 -4.39
C GLU A 101 5.53 2.28 -5.49
N THR A 102 5.04 1.61 -6.53
CA THR A 102 4.27 2.26 -7.60
C THR A 102 2.80 1.93 -7.42
N GLY A 103 1.97 2.97 -7.39
CA GLY A 103 0.54 2.81 -7.29
C GLY A 103 -0.02 2.03 -8.49
N SER A 104 -1.21 1.45 -8.32
CA SER A 104 -1.80 0.65 -9.38
C SER A 104 -2.27 1.50 -10.53
N ILE A 105 -1.96 1.09 -11.77
CA ILE A 105 -2.42 1.75 -12.99
C ILE A 105 -3.96 1.82 -13.11
N VAL A 106 -4.70 1.02 -12.33
CA VAL A 106 -6.18 1.01 -12.28
C VAL A 106 -6.76 1.67 -11.03
N THR A 107 -5.93 2.26 -10.18
CA THR A 107 -6.36 2.99 -8.98
C THR A 107 -5.92 4.43 -9.12
N TYR A 108 -6.84 5.37 -8.92
CA TYR A 108 -6.52 6.79 -8.97
C TYR A 108 -5.27 7.13 -8.14
N PRO A 109 -4.31 7.91 -8.68
CA PRO A 109 -4.33 8.68 -9.95
C PRO A 109 -3.87 7.90 -11.20
N CYS A 110 -3.92 6.58 -11.19
CA CYS A 110 -3.46 5.68 -12.25
C CYS A 110 -1.98 5.92 -12.60
N PRO A 111 -1.07 5.81 -11.62
CA PRO A 111 0.33 6.16 -11.82
C PRO A 111 1.13 5.09 -12.58
N TYR A 112 2.20 5.55 -13.24
CA TYR A 112 3.32 4.74 -13.69
C TYR A 112 4.62 5.51 -13.48
N ARG A 113 5.75 4.83 -13.32
CA ARG A 113 7.06 5.48 -13.12
C ARG A 113 7.97 5.25 -14.32
N ILE A 114 8.66 6.31 -14.73
CA ILE A 114 9.78 6.25 -15.69
C ILE A 114 11.07 6.32 -14.88
N ILE A 115 11.99 5.40 -15.18
CA ILE A 115 13.25 5.26 -14.45
C ILE A 115 14.40 5.38 -15.44
N ASP A 116 15.20 6.43 -15.25
CA ASP A 116 16.42 6.66 -16.01
C ASP A 116 17.64 6.35 -15.14
N ILE A 117 18.46 5.40 -15.58
CA ILE A 117 19.66 4.96 -14.87
C ILE A 117 20.88 5.43 -15.64
N ASN A 118 21.72 6.23 -14.99
CA ASN A 118 22.97 6.73 -15.54
C ASN A 118 24.10 6.56 -14.54
N GLY A 119 24.86 5.46 -14.70
CA GLY A 119 25.91 5.08 -13.76
C GLY A 119 25.31 4.78 -12.39
N GLU A 120 25.75 5.54 -11.38
CA GLU A 120 25.28 5.42 -9.99
C GLU A 120 24.03 6.26 -9.70
N ASN A 121 23.54 7.04 -10.67
CA ASN A 121 22.35 7.86 -10.50
C ASN A 121 21.12 7.15 -11.07
N MET A 122 20.03 7.19 -10.31
CA MET A 122 18.70 6.76 -10.74
C MET A 122 17.75 7.94 -10.59
N ALA A 123 17.24 8.44 -11.71
CA ALA A 123 16.16 9.42 -11.73
C ALA A 123 14.82 8.68 -11.86
N ILE A 124 13.85 9.07 -11.05
CA ILE A 124 12.51 8.46 -11.02
C ILE A 124 11.50 9.58 -11.23
N GLU A 125 10.67 9.43 -12.26
CA GLU A 125 9.57 10.35 -12.58
C GLU A 125 8.25 9.60 -12.47
N THR A 126 7.34 10.08 -11.62
CA THR A 126 5.96 9.57 -11.57
C THR A 126 5.12 10.31 -12.60
N LYS A 127 4.42 9.56 -13.44
CA LYS A 127 3.45 10.04 -14.42
C LYS A 127 2.10 9.39 -14.18
N TYR A 128 1.06 10.00 -14.73
CA TYR A 128 -0.31 9.53 -14.59
C TYR A 128 -0.90 9.24 -15.97
N ILE A 129 -1.75 8.22 -16.04
CA ILE A 129 -2.57 7.98 -17.22
C ILE A 129 -3.64 9.07 -17.27
N GLU A 130 -3.51 10.03 -18.20
CA GLU A 130 -4.45 11.15 -18.30
C GLU A 130 -5.70 10.81 -19.15
N HIS A 131 -5.58 9.83 -20.05
CA HIS A 131 -6.63 9.48 -21.02
C HIS A 131 -6.66 7.98 -21.29
N ILE A 132 -7.85 7.44 -21.52
CA ILE A 132 -8.08 6.05 -21.96
C ILE A 132 -9.10 6.02 -23.08
N ASP A 133 -9.03 5.00 -23.94
CA ASP A 133 -10.04 4.74 -24.96
C ASP A 133 -11.23 3.98 -24.35
N TYR A 134 -12.07 4.71 -23.63
CA TYR A 134 -13.26 4.19 -22.93
C TYR A 134 -14.37 5.24 -22.91
N PRO A 135 -15.65 4.86 -23.11
CA PRO A 135 -16.76 5.81 -23.06
C PRO A 135 -16.99 6.34 -21.64
N LEU A 136 -16.50 7.55 -21.38
CA LEU A 136 -16.72 8.27 -20.12
C LEU A 136 -18.05 9.06 -20.15
N PRO A 137 -18.63 9.37 -18.97
CA PRO A 137 -19.76 10.30 -18.88
C PRO A 137 -19.47 11.63 -19.57
N GLU A 138 -20.50 12.25 -20.15
CA GLU A 138 -20.36 13.50 -20.88
C GLU A 138 -19.75 14.60 -19.99
N GLY A 139 -18.69 15.26 -20.48
CA GLY A 139 -17.98 16.33 -19.77
C GLY A 139 -17.04 15.87 -18.65
N MET A 140 -16.82 14.56 -18.46
CA MET A 140 -15.95 14.03 -17.42
C MET A 140 -14.59 13.59 -17.99
N ASP A 141 -13.50 14.11 -17.43
CA ASP A 141 -12.15 13.62 -17.72
C ASP A 141 -11.86 12.30 -16.96
N PHE A 142 -10.84 11.56 -17.43
CA PHE A 142 -10.52 10.25 -16.87
C PHE A 142 -10.05 10.31 -15.41
N GLN A 143 -9.29 11.33 -15.01
CA GLN A 143 -8.79 11.46 -13.65
C GLN A 143 -9.92 11.75 -12.66
N THR A 144 -10.87 12.60 -13.04
CA THR A 144 -12.12 12.84 -12.30
C THR A 144 -12.94 11.55 -12.19
N TYR A 145 -13.07 10.80 -13.28
CA TYR A 145 -13.77 9.51 -13.28
C TYR A 145 -13.11 8.50 -12.31
N ALA A 146 -11.79 8.33 -12.40
CA ALA A 146 -11.04 7.39 -11.57
C ALA A 146 -11.11 7.75 -10.08
N ALA A 147 -11.03 9.04 -9.74
CA ALA A 147 -11.21 9.51 -8.36
C ALA A 147 -12.59 9.14 -7.81
N GLN A 148 -13.66 9.34 -8.60
CA GLN A 148 -15.01 8.98 -8.20
C GLN A 148 -15.21 7.48 -8.00
N GLN A 149 -14.50 6.62 -8.75
CA GLN A 149 -14.56 5.17 -8.51
C GLN A 149 -13.96 4.79 -7.16
N ILE A 150 -12.83 5.42 -6.78
CA ILE A 150 -12.21 5.20 -5.46
C ILE A 150 -13.10 5.74 -4.34
N GLU A 151 -13.70 6.93 -4.51
CA GLU A 151 -14.66 7.47 -3.56
C GLU A 151 -15.83 6.51 -3.30
N ARG A 152 -16.41 5.95 -4.37
CA ARG A 152 -17.52 4.97 -4.26
C ARG A 152 -17.07 3.71 -3.54
N GLY A 153 -15.98 3.09 -4.00
CA GLY A 153 -15.47 1.84 -3.40
C GLY A 153 -15.05 2.02 -1.94
N PHE A 154 -14.41 3.14 -1.60
CA PHE A 154 -14.03 3.47 -0.22
C PHE A 154 -15.26 3.64 0.67
N ASN A 155 -16.28 4.36 0.19
CA ASN A 155 -17.52 4.56 0.94
C ASN A 155 -18.30 3.25 1.14
N GLU A 156 -18.33 2.36 0.14
CA GLU A 156 -18.93 1.04 0.25
C GLU A 156 -18.17 0.15 1.26
N MET A 157 -16.84 0.15 1.18
CA MET A 157 -15.98 -0.56 2.13
C MET A 157 -16.21 -0.07 3.57
N LEU A 158 -16.23 1.25 3.79
CA LEU A 158 -16.42 1.83 5.12
C LEU A 158 -17.79 1.47 5.70
N ARG A 159 -18.86 1.53 4.89
CA ARG A 159 -20.19 1.06 5.29
C ARG A 159 -20.18 -0.43 5.65
N GLY A 160 -19.53 -1.25 4.83
CA GLY A 160 -19.36 -2.68 5.08
C GLY A 160 -18.70 -2.96 6.43
N PHE A 161 -17.56 -2.31 6.71
CA PHE A 161 -16.86 -2.44 7.99
C PHE A 161 -17.71 -2.02 9.19
N ILE A 162 -18.44 -0.91 9.11
CA ILE A 162 -19.30 -0.49 10.23
C ILE A 162 -20.33 -1.57 10.51
N HIS A 163 -20.99 -2.12 9.49
CA HIS A 163 -21.98 -3.18 9.67
C HIS A 163 -21.36 -4.48 10.21
N GLU A 164 -20.20 -4.89 9.71
CA GLU A 164 -19.50 -6.10 10.15
C GLU A 164 -19.01 -6.00 11.59
N TYR A 165 -18.40 -4.88 11.95
CA TYR A 165 -17.83 -4.67 13.28
C TYR A 165 -18.85 -4.14 14.30
N TYR A 166 -20.03 -3.67 13.88
CA TYR A 166 -21.08 -3.15 14.77
C TYR A 166 -21.30 -4.00 16.05
N PRO A 167 -21.42 -5.35 15.97
CA PRO A 167 -21.64 -6.19 17.16
C PRO A 167 -20.50 -6.10 18.19
N THR A 168 -19.30 -5.75 17.77
CA THR A 168 -18.11 -5.66 18.62
C THR A 168 -18.01 -4.35 19.38
N PHE A 169 -18.67 -3.27 18.93
CA PHE A 169 -18.55 -1.95 19.56
C PHE A 169 -18.94 -1.95 21.05
N HIS A 170 -19.94 -2.76 21.43
CA HIS A 170 -20.35 -2.92 22.83
C HIS A 170 -19.26 -3.52 23.73
N ALA A 171 -18.31 -4.27 23.17
CA ALA A 171 -17.17 -4.80 23.90
C ALA A 171 -16.16 -3.70 24.27
N TYR A 172 -16.04 -2.65 23.44
CA TYR A 172 -15.15 -1.52 23.68
C TYR A 172 -15.71 -0.51 24.69
N VAL A 173 -17.02 -0.52 24.98
CA VAL A 173 -17.61 0.32 26.04
C VAL A 173 -17.30 -0.30 27.40
N PRO A 174 -16.51 0.37 28.27
CA PRO A 174 -16.18 -0.13 29.59
C PRO A 174 -17.46 -0.40 30.41
N ARG A 175 -17.48 -1.47 31.21
CA ARG A 175 -18.69 -1.86 31.98
C ARG A 175 -19.29 -0.72 32.81
N TRP A 176 -18.45 0.13 33.40
CA TRP A 176 -18.88 1.27 34.21
C TRP A 176 -19.57 2.38 33.40
N ALA A 177 -19.31 2.46 32.09
CA ALA A 177 -19.84 3.48 31.20
C ALA A 177 -21.13 3.05 30.48
N ARG A 178 -21.45 1.75 30.47
CA ARG A 178 -22.61 1.21 29.74
C ARG A 178 -23.97 1.74 30.20
N SER A 179 -24.06 2.33 31.39
CA SER A 179 -25.31 2.91 31.91
C SER A 179 -25.62 4.30 31.38
N PHE A 180 -24.64 5.00 30.81
CA PHE A 180 -24.80 6.37 30.30
C PHE A 180 -24.13 6.62 28.94
N VAL A 181 -23.44 5.62 28.38
CA VAL A 181 -22.95 5.62 27.00
C VAL A 181 -23.79 4.64 26.19
N THR A 182 -24.54 5.17 25.23
CA THR A 182 -25.32 4.39 24.26
C THR A 182 -24.63 4.48 22.91
N ILE A 183 -24.39 3.34 22.28
CA ILE A 183 -23.93 3.29 20.88
C ILE A 183 -25.19 3.43 20.01
N PRO A 184 -25.25 4.39 19.07
CA PRO A 184 -26.36 4.52 18.14
C PRO A 184 -26.62 3.23 17.37
N HIS A 185 -27.83 3.05 16.85
CA HIS A 185 -28.11 1.91 15.98
C HIS A 185 -27.20 1.91 14.74
N ALA A 186 -26.95 0.74 14.14
CA ALA A 186 -25.97 0.59 13.07
C ALA A 186 -26.16 1.56 11.90
N GLU A 187 -27.40 1.84 11.50
CA GLU A 187 -27.71 2.81 10.44
C GLU A 187 -27.35 4.24 10.85
N GLU A 188 -27.72 4.67 12.05
CA GLU A 188 -27.41 6.00 12.58
C GLU A 188 -25.90 6.18 12.79
N LEU A 189 -25.22 5.15 13.30
CA LEU A 189 -23.75 5.15 13.42
C LEU A 189 -23.09 5.25 12.04
N THR A 190 -23.62 4.52 11.06
CA THR A 190 -23.13 4.61 9.68
C THR A 190 -23.28 6.03 9.16
N ASP A 191 -24.45 6.66 9.32
CA ASP A 191 -24.66 8.02 8.86
C ASP A 191 -23.70 9.02 9.52
N ILE A 192 -23.47 8.91 10.84
CA ILE A 192 -22.51 9.75 11.58
C ILE A 192 -21.09 9.58 11.03
N VAL A 193 -20.62 8.35 10.83
CA VAL A 193 -19.26 8.09 10.33
C VAL A 193 -19.12 8.59 8.89
N MET A 194 -20.13 8.33 8.06
CA MET A 194 -20.12 8.75 6.65
C MET A 194 -20.19 10.27 6.49
N SER A 195 -20.90 10.99 7.36
CA SER A 195 -21.01 12.46 7.27
C SER A 195 -19.80 13.20 7.83
N HIS A 196 -19.12 12.65 8.85
CA HIS A 196 -18.09 13.38 9.60
C HIS A 196 -16.67 12.86 9.39
N LEU A 197 -16.49 11.56 9.13
CA LEU A 197 -15.15 10.94 9.06
C LEU A 197 -14.78 10.53 7.64
N SER A 198 -15.75 10.03 6.85
CA SER A 198 -15.46 9.57 5.48
C SER A 198 -14.77 10.64 4.61
N PRO A 199 -15.22 11.92 4.55
CA PRO A 199 -14.59 12.91 3.67
C PRO A 199 -13.10 13.13 3.98
N SER A 200 -12.74 13.24 5.26
CA SER A 200 -11.35 13.40 5.68
C SER A 200 -10.52 12.16 5.41
N ALA A 201 -11.08 10.97 5.67
CA ALA A 201 -10.39 9.70 5.43
C ALA A 201 -10.15 9.46 3.93
N LEU A 202 -11.13 9.80 3.08
CA LEU A 202 -11.00 9.74 1.63
C LEU A 202 -9.91 10.70 1.13
N ASN A 203 -9.90 11.95 1.59
CA ASN A 203 -8.87 12.91 1.19
C ASN A 203 -7.46 12.43 1.58
N MET A 204 -7.31 11.86 2.78
CA MET A 204 -6.05 11.27 3.22
C MET A 204 -5.63 10.09 2.32
N LEU A 205 -6.57 9.19 2.00
CA LEU A 205 -6.31 8.05 1.12
C LEU A 205 -5.89 8.50 -0.29
N LEU A 206 -6.61 9.45 -0.89
CA LEU A 206 -6.31 9.95 -2.23
C LEU A 206 -4.95 10.68 -2.28
N ALA A 207 -4.58 11.40 -1.23
CA ALA A 207 -3.26 12.01 -1.15
C ALA A 207 -2.14 10.98 -1.02
N HIS A 208 -2.38 9.92 -0.22
CA HIS A 208 -1.44 8.82 -0.08
C HIS A 208 -1.22 8.06 -1.40
N TYR A 209 -2.29 7.79 -2.16
CA TYR A 209 -2.16 7.16 -3.48
C TYR A 209 -1.39 7.99 -4.50
N ARG A 210 -1.41 9.31 -4.35
CA ARG A 210 -0.65 10.23 -5.21
C ARG A 210 0.82 10.34 -4.82
N GLY A 211 1.19 10.04 -3.57
CA GLY A 211 2.52 10.32 -3.00
C GLY A 211 2.68 11.79 -2.57
N ASN A 212 1.56 12.42 -2.17
CA ASN A 212 1.45 13.85 -1.96
C ASN A 212 1.08 14.20 -0.52
N GLU A 213 1.38 13.31 0.43
CA GLU A 213 0.91 13.44 1.83
C GLU A 213 1.36 14.76 2.46
N ASN A 214 2.51 15.28 2.03
CA ASN A 214 3.08 16.55 2.47
C ASN A 214 2.39 17.80 1.87
N LEU A 215 1.40 17.65 1.00
CA LEU A 215 0.67 18.75 0.35
C LEU A 215 -0.76 18.93 0.89
N LEU A 216 -1.12 18.19 1.95
CA LEU A 216 -2.44 18.26 2.60
C LEU A 216 -2.53 19.31 3.72
N ASP A 217 -1.49 20.12 3.93
CA ASP A 217 -1.46 21.23 4.90
C ASP A 217 -2.26 22.46 4.44
#